data_AF-A0A8H3SBS4-F1
#
_entry.id   AF-A0A8H3SBS4-F1
#
_cell.length_a   1.000
_cell.length_b   1.000
_cell.length_c   1.000
_cell.angle_alpha   90.00
_cell.angle_beta   90.00
_cell.angle_gamma   90.00
#
_symmetry.space_group_name_H-M   'P 1'
#
loop_
_entity.id
_entity.type
_entity.pdbx_description
1 polymer ?
#
loop_
_entity_poly.entity_id
_entity_poly.type
_entity_poly.pdbx_seq_one_letter_code
_entity_poly.pdbx_strand_id
1 'polypeptide(L)'
;MDLDQLSVGSILPYAADDVAPITQLGWAFCDGTTLRREDFPDLFAVIGYSNGGTKDTFLLPDLRGRFLRGVSDTRPPGTIANKSTTANPNFQVTIHRMPVSYSNTYYTGGAGGYYMSDWSDDSPYFEVDSGGDKETRPVNVYMQYIIKTKSKPTLPVAILCPYAGSDATHLDRNVWSVCNGNQYDVAEFPILASILGTRFTPGSSSLGSDMKSHIRLDHIHHAGQYIDATIATITHGHTLPTAQFNVPKLSGIFIRGKDEGSQNDPDANSRALPPDGTTGPVVGSLQAYATKNASSKGFGVKIPHYPVNATIIDNVRGYDNIRDHDYVDESIWSGGAAESRPVNKYVRYYILTSPPNVSDGFPLGGIVAIPGTVPPNPLFWAACDGQRLLIAQYKALYQLLGNTWGPSDGQSFTLPDLRDTFLRATDLTPAGVQDQWGDPDRDKRTSSDGKTSQTGTGSQQDFATGLPQNPFHLPLHIPCDDRDNAAGGGSTHTAHFNFDGVTTTTLGGDAETAPVSLAARFYIKIASAA
;
A
#
# COMPACT_ATOMS: atom_id res chain seq x y z
N MET A 1 1.51 -32.60 -23.34
CA MET A 1 2.51 -31.67 -22.80
C MET A 1 1.71 -30.45 -22.40
N ASP A 2 1.60 -30.20 -21.09
CA ASP A 2 0.62 -29.26 -20.55
C ASP A 2 0.98 -27.85 -21.03
N LEU A 3 0.13 -27.30 -21.90
CA LEU A 3 0.33 -26.03 -22.61
C LEU A 3 0.08 -24.81 -21.71
N ASP A 4 -0.10 -25.03 -20.41
CA ASP A 4 -0.47 -24.00 -19.47
C ASP A 4 0.78 -23.31 -18.89
N GLN A 5 1.06 -22.10 -19.39
CA GLN A 5 2.35 -21.43 -19.19
C GLN A 5 2.39 -20.53 -17.96
N LEU A 6 1.21 -20.22 -17.40
CA LEU A 6 1.10 -19.56 -16.11
C LEU A 6 1.04 -20.61 -15.00
N SER A 7 2.04 -20.60 -14.11
CA SER A 7 2.16 -21.57 -13.04
C SER A 7 0.92 -21.60 -12.14
N VAL A 8 0.49 -22.80 -11.75
CA VAL A 8 -0.41 -22.96 -10.61
C VAL A 8 0.22 -22.28 -9.39
N GLY A 9 -0.60 -21.63 -8.57
CA GLY A 9 -0.15 -20.83 -7.43
C GLY A 9 0.23 -19.38 -7.76
N SER A 10 0.21 -18.97 -9.03
CA SER A 10 0.40 -17.56 -9.40
C SER A 10 -0.77 -16.69 -8.92
N ILE A 11 -0.41 -15.61 -8.22
CA ILE A 11 -1.30 -14.54 -7.76
C ILE A 11 -1.17 -13.36 -8.71
N LEU A 12 -2.31 -12.81 -9.13
CA LEU A 12 -2.42 -11.57 -9.88
C LEU A 12 -3.54 -10.68 -9.30
N PRO A 13 -3.39 -9.35 -9.36
CA PRO A 13 -4.50 -8.46 -9.12
C PRO A 13 -5.59 -8.62 -10.20
N TYR A 14 -6.84 -8.36 -9.82
CA TYR A 14 -8.02 -8.53 -10.67
C TYR A 14 -8.98 -7.34 -10.47
N ALA A 15 -9.41 -6.74 -11.58
CA ALA A 15 -10.15 -5.49 -11.58
C ALA A 15 -11.68 -5.65 -11.50
N ALA A 16 -12.17 -6.79 -11.01
CA ALA A 16 -13.60 -7.06 -10.85
C ALA A 16 -13.90 -7.93 -9.62
N ASP A 17 -15.20 -8.08 -9.29
CA ASP A 17 -15.67 -8.75 -8.07
C ASP A 17 -16.33 -10.13 -8.34
N ASP A 18 -16.50 -10.54 -9.61
CA ASP A 18 -17.29 -11.72 -9.95
C ASP A 18 -16.51 -13.04 -9.75
N VAL A 19 -16.96 -13.89 -8.82
CA VAL A 19 -16.36 -15.19 -8.47
C VAL A 19 -16.64 -16.28 -9.53
N ALA A 20 -17.84 -16.29 -10.09
CA ALA A 20 -18.32 -17.39 -10.92
C ALA A 20 -17.50 -17.60 -12.22
N PRO A 21 -17.14 -16.53 -12.96
CA PRO A 21 -16.28 -16.67 -14.13
C PRO A 21 -14.91 -17.25 -13.80
N ILE A 22 -14.28 -16.79 -12.72
CA ILE A 22 -12.88 -17.15 -12.43
C ILE A 22 -12.73 -18.59 -11.92
N THR A 23 -13.68 -19.10 -11.14
CA THR A 23 -13.65 -20.48 -10.64
C THR A 23 -13.74 -21.52 -11.75
N GLN A 24 -14.56 -21.26 -12.76
CA GLN A 24 -14.65 -22.11 -13.96
C GLN A 24 -13.33 -22.11 -14.75
N LEU A 25 -12.58 -21.01 -14.72
CA LEU A 25 -11.27 -20.89 -15.35
C LEU A 25 -10.12 -21.44 -14.49
N GLY A 26 -10.41 -22.04 -13.33
CA GLY A 26 -9.37 -22.61 -12.46
C GLY A 26 -8.67 -21.58 -11.58
N TRP A 27 -9.39 -20.56 -11.14
CA TRP A 27 -8.91 -19.50 -10.25
C TRP A 27 -9.79 -19.36 -9.01
N ALA A 28 -9.24 -18.80 -7.94
CA ALA A 28 -9.98 -18.48 -6.73
C ALA A 28 -9.54 -17.12 -6.19
N PHE A 29 -10.39 -16.48 -5.37
CA PHE A 29 -9.96 -15.29 -4.62
C PHE A 29 -8.95 -15.66 -3.52
N CYS A 30 -8.06 -14.72 -3.23
CA CYS A 30 -7.11 -14.82 -2.12
C CYS A 30 -7.77 -14.35 -0.83
N ASP A 31 -8.71 -15.13 -0.32
CA ASP A 31 -9.59 -14.79 0.81
C ASP A 31 -9.34 -15.65 2.06
N GLY A 32 -8.27 -16.46 2.07
CA GLY A 32 -7.99 -17.38 3.18
C GLY A 32 -8.82 -18.67 3.16
N THR A 33 -9.57 -18.95 2.09
CA THR A 33 -10.39 -20.18 1.98
C THR A 33 -9.58 -21.45 2.27
N THR A 34 -10.18 -22.35 3.05
CA THR A 34 -9.63 -23.68 3.31
C THR A 34 -9.97 -24.63 2.16
N LEU A 35 -8.96 -25.20 1.52
CA LEU A 35 -9.09 -26.18 0.44
C LEU A 35 -8.63 -27.56 0.87
N ARG A 36 -9.17 -28.60 0.24
CA ARG A 36 -8.72 -29.98 0.45
C ARG A 36 -7.54 -30.31 -0.46
N ARG A 37 -6.58 -31.04 0.08
CA ARG A 37 -5.38 -31.48 -0.67
C ARG A 37 -5.71 -32.42 -1.82
N GLU A 38 -6.74 -33.26 -1.66
CA GLU A 38 -7.19 -34.21 -2.68
C GLU A 38 -7.75 -33.53 -3.94
N ASP A 39 -8.41 -32.38 -3.79
CA ASP A 39 -9.05 -31.66 -4.89
C ASP A 39 -8.09 -30.74 -5.66
N PHE A 40 -6.98 -30.35 -5.01
CA PHE A 40 -6.01 -29.38 -5.51
C PHE A 40 -4.54 -29.80 -5.23
N PRO A 41 -4.11 -30.98 -5.71
CA PRO A 41 -2.77 -31.51 -5.42
C PRO A 41 -1.65 -30.62 -5.99
N ASP A 42 -1.83 -30.07 -7.19
CA ASP A 42 -0.82 -29.22 -7.84
C ASP A 42 -0.66 -27.88 -7.12
N LEU A 43 -1.76 -27.27 -6.69
CA LEU A 43 -1.71 -26.04 -5.90
C LEU A 43 -1.05 -26.28 -4.55
N PHE A 44 -1.40 -27.38 -3.88
CA PHE A 44 -0.78 -27.76 -2.62
C PHE A 44 0.72 -28.01 -2.78
N ALA A 45 1.15 -28.62 -3.89
CA ALA A 45 2.57 -28.83 -4.18
C ALA A 45 3.33 -27.48 -4.27
N VAL A 46 2.69 -26.42 -4.76
CA VAL A 46 3.30 -25.10 -4.89
C VAL A 46 3.31 -24.33 -3.57
N ILE A 47 2.14 -24.19 -2.92
CA ILE A 47 1.97 -23.29 -1.76
C ILE A 47 2.11 -23.98 -0.40
N GLY A 48 1.97 -25.30 -0.36
CA GLY A 48 2.09 -26.11 0.86
C GLY A 48 1.25 -25.57 2.01
N TYR A 49 1.89 -25.44 3.18
CA TYR A 49 1.31 -24.89 4.40
C TYR A 49 1.74 -23.44 4.67
N SER A 50 2.27 -22.72 3.68
CA SER A 50 2.77 -21.35 3.88
C SER A 50 1.72 -20.39 4.46
N ASN A 51 0.44 -20.64 4.20
CA ASN A 51 -0.68 -19.85 4.73
C ASN A 51 -1.44 -20.55 5.87
N GLY A 52 -0.93 -21.69 6.36
CA GLY A 52 -1.57 -22.56 7.35
C GLY A 52 -2.30 -23.77 6.74
N GLY A 53 -2.76 -24.68 7.61
CA GLY A 53 -3.50 -25.88 7.21
C GLY A 53 -3.44 -27.01 8.24
N THR A 54 -4.00 -28.16 7.86
CA THR A 54 -3.98 -29.41 8.61
C THR A 54 -3.45 -30.55 7.74
N LYS A 55 -3.47 -31.79 8.21
CA LYS A 55 -3.05 -32.94 7.39
C LYS A 55 -3.84 -33.04 6.08
N ASP A 56 -5.13 -32.74 6.07
CA ASP A 56 -6.00 -32.96 4.91
C ASP A 56 -6.34 -31.68 4.14
N THR A 57 -6.11 -30.52 4.77
CA THR A 57 -6.47 -29.21 4.23
C THR A 57 -5.34 -28.20 4.26
N PHE A 58 -5.39 -27.20 3.41
CA PHE A 58 -4.47 -26.07 3.39
C PHE A 58 -5.25 -24.77 3.15
N LEU A 59 -4.68 -23.62 3.53
CA LEU A 59 -5.31 -22.32 3.31
C LEU A 59 -4.76 -21.65 2.06
N LEU A 60 -5.66 -20.98 1.32
CA LEU A 60 -5.28 -19.94 0.38
C LEU A 60 -4.65 -18.75 1.12
N PRO A 61 -3.81 -17.93 0.46
CA PRO A 61 -3.40 -16.66 1.04
C PRO A 61 -4.61 -15.77 1.29
N ASP A 62 -4.64 -15.09 2.44
CA ASP A 62 -5.62 -14.04 2.71
C ASP A 62 -4.99 -12.67 2.40
N LEU A 63 -5.36 -12.09 1.27
CA LEU A 63 -4.91 -10.77 0.82
C LEU A 63 -5.98 -9.70 1.02
N ARG A 64 -7.12 -10.05 1.63
CA ARG A 64 -8.19 -9.08 1.88
C ARG A 64 -7.72 -7.98 2.82
N GLY A 65 -7.87 -6.74 2.39
CA GLY A 65 -7.41 -5.56 3.13
C GLY A 65 -5.89 -5.47 3.28
N ARG A 66 -5.10 -6.23 2.51
CA ARG A 66 -3.63 -6.31 2.67
C ARG A 66 -2.90 -5.93 1.39
N PHE A 67 -1.63 -5.57 1.56
CA PHE A 67 -0.69 -5.33 0.47
C PHE A 67 0.15 -6.57 0.19
N LEU A 68 0.72 -6.66 -1.00
CA LEU A 68 1.61 -7.73 -1.40
C LEU A 68 3.06 -7.23 -1.41
N ARG A 69 3.96 -7.95 -0.73
CA ARG A 69 5.37 -7.59 -0.56
C ARG A 69 6.27 -8.74 -1.04
N GLY A 70 7.44 -8.40 -1.56
CA GLY A 70 8.48 -9.39 -1.86
C GLY A 70 9.01 -10.07 -0.59
N VAL A 71 9.35 -11.35 -0.72
CA VAL A 71 9.98 -12.12 0.37
C VAL A 71 11.37 -11.61 0.74
N SER A 72 11.78 -11.88 1.98
CA SER A 72 13.16 -11.77 2.47
C SER A 72 13.51 -12.97 3.33
N ASP A 73 14.77 -13.11 3.73
CA ASP A 73 15.22 -14.22 4.59
C ASP A 73 14.48 -14.22 5.94
N THR A 74 14.05 -13.05 6.40
CA THR A 74 13.24 -12.89 7.63
C THR A 74 11.72 -12.97 7.39
N ARG A 75 11.28 -12.99 6.13
CA ARG A 75 9.86 -12.98 5.73
C ARG A 75 9.64 -13.97 4.58
N PRO A 76 9.61 -15.28 4.88
CA PRO A 76 9.35 -16.31 3.87
C PRO A 76 7.92 -16.20 3.29
N PRO A 77 7.64 -16.85 2.15
CA PRO A 77 6.32 -16.82 1.53
C PRO A 77 5.18 -17.21 2.49
N GLY A 78 4.08 -16.46 2.47
CA GLY A 78 2.92 -16.62 3.35
C GLY A 78 3.01 -15.86 4.68
N THR A 79 4.16 -15.27 5.00
CA THR A 79 4.34 -14.47 6.22
C THR A 79 3.49 -13.21 6.16
N ILE A 80 2.73 -12.95 7.23
CA ILE A 80 2.04 -11.68 7.44
C ILE A 80 2.94 -10.74 8.22
N ALA A 81 3.32 -9.63 7.60
CA ALA A 81 4.11 -8.59 8.23
C ALA A 81 3.16 -7.56 8.88
N ASN A 82 3.10 -7.55 10.21
CA ASN A 82 2.24 -6.67 11.01
C ASN A 82 2.91 -5.35 11.46
N LYS A 83 4.07 -4.98 10.91
CA LYS A 83 4.82 -3.75 11.23
C LYS A 83 5.02 -2.93 9.95
N SER A 84 4.90 -1.61 9.94
CA SER A 84 5.73 -0.73 10.76
C SER A 84 5.23 0.73 10.69
N THR A 85 5.24 1.38 11.84
CA THR A 85 4.72 2.72 12.07
C THR A 85 5.86 3.74 12.03
N THR A 86 5.69 4.77 11.19
CA THR A 86 6.45 6.02 11.21
C THR A 86 7.95 5.85 11.45
N ALA A 87 8.68 5.31 10.47
CA ALA A 87 10.14 5.28 10.54
C ALA A 87 10.72 6.67 10.34
N ASN A 88 11.59 7.09 11.26
CA ASN A 88 12.30 8.36 11.26
C ASN A 88 11.48 9.54 10.71
N PRO A 89 10.37 9.91 11.39
CA PRO A 89 9.40 10.86 10.86
C PRO A 89 9.98 12.22 10.46
N ASN A 90 11.05 12.66 11.13
CA ASN A 90 11.61 14.00 11.01
C ASN A 90 10.54 15.12 11.09
N PHE A 91 9.47 14.90 11.85
CA PHE A 91 8.44 15.91 12.10
C PHE A 91 9.01 17.00 13.00
N GLN A 92 8.61 18.24 12.75
CA GLN A 92 8.82 19.38 13.62
C GLN A 92 7.59 19.58 14.49
N VAL A 93 7.82 19.81 15.77
CA VAL A 93 6.77 20.08 16.76
C VAL A 93 7.04 21.43 17.37
N THR A 94 6.06 22.32 17.31
CA THR A 94 6.09 23.62 17.99
C THR A 94 5.07 23.66 19.11
N ILE A 95 5.56 23.94 20.32
CA ILE A 95 4.75 24.01 21.54
C ILE A 95 4.51 25.48 21.85
N HIS A 96 3.25 25.92 21.72
CA HIS A 96 2.95 27.36 21.66
C HIS A 96 2.61 28.02 23.01
N ARG A 97 2.28 27.27 24.07
CA ARG A 97 2.05 27.79 25.43
C ARG A 97 1.65 26.67 26.39
N MET A 98 2.32 26.56 27.54
CA MET A 98 1.72 25.92 28.70
C MET A 98 1.32 27.01 29.71
N PRO A 99 0.02 27.38 29.82
CA PRO A 99 -0.40 28.35 30.83
C PRO A 99 -0.37 27.69 32.21
N VAL A 100 0.79 27.72 32.87
CA VAL A 100 0.86 27.34 34.28
C VAL A 100 0.42 28.56 35.09
N SER A 101 -0.72 28.42 35.79
CA SER A 101 -1.19 29.45 36.72
C SER A 101 -0.61 29.18 38.09
N TYR A 102 0.29 30.05 38.54
CA TYR A 102 0.82 30.02 39.90
C TYR A 102 0.22 31.16 40.72
N SER A 103 -0.26 30.86 41.92
CA SER A 103 -0.86 31.80 42.88
C SER A 103 0.11 31.91 44.06
N ASN A 104 0.79 33.04 44.24
CA ASN A 104 1.63 33.27 45.42
C ASN A 104 1.12 34.45 46.23
N THR A 105 0.87 34.23 47.51
CA THR A 105 0.56 35.30 48.47
C THR A 105 1.83 35.68 49.22
N TYR A 106 2.45 36.82 48.88
CA TYR A 106 3.56 37.36 49.66
C TYR A 106 3.05 38.05 50.93
N TYR A 107 3.57 37.64 52.09
CA TYR A 107 3.63 38.53 53.24
C TYR A 107 4.87 39.41 53.11
N THR A 108 4.70 40.73 53.00
CA THR A 108 5.79 41.69 53.09
C THR A 108 6.27 41.77 54.54
N GLY A 109 7.29 40.96 54.86
CA GLY A 109 7.89 40.95 56.19
C GLY A 109 9.20 40.17 56.23
N GLY A 110 10.21 40.61 55.46
CA GLY A 110 11.58 40.07 55.50
C GLY A 110 12.03 39.47 54.17
N ALA A 111 13.20 39.90 53.69
CA ALA A 111 13.72 39.59 52.37
C ALA A 111 13.96 38.08 52.13
N GLY A 112 13.29 37.53 51.11
CA GLY A 112 13.57 36.22 50.54
C GLY A 112 12.78 36.07 49.24
N GLY A 113 13.46 36.19 48.10
CA GLY A 113 12.85 35.95 46.79
C GLY A 113 12.76 34.45 46.52
N TYR A 114 11.65 33.99 45.93
CA TYR A 114 11.51 32.63 45.45
C TYR A 114 12.15 32.50 44.07
N TYR A 115 13.11 31.58 43.91
CA TYR A 115 13.70 31.22 42.62
C TYR A 115 13.42 29.74 42.37
N MET A 116 12.62 29.43 41.34
CA MET A 116 12.76 28.13 40.68
C MET A 116 14.15 28.13 40.05
N SER A 117 15.10 27.46 40.69
CA SER A 117 16.53 27.63 40.36
C SER A 117 17.05 26.60 39.37
N ASP A 118 16.33 25.51 39.12
CA ASP A 118 16.91 24.39 38.39
C ASP A 118 16.15 24.15 37.09
N TRP A 119 16.40 25.04 36.12
CA TRP A 119 16.31 24.64 34.72
C TRP A 119 17.43 23.62 34.52
N SER A 120 17.11 22.33 34.47
CA SER A 120 18.11 21.36 34.05
C SER A 120 18.42 21.58 32.56
N ASP A 121 19.70 21.51 32.19
CA ASP A 121 20.10 21.34 30.78
C ASP A 121 19.61 19.99 30.19
N ASP A 122 19.04 19.11 31.03
CA ASP A 122 18.45 17.85 30.62
C ASP A 122 17.18 18.10 29.78
N SER A 123 17.33 18.07 28.46
CA SER A 123 16.22 18.03 27.51
C SER A 123 15.46 16.69 27.65
N PRO A 124 14.33 16.63 28.41
CA PRO A 124 13.66 15.38 28.67
C PRO A 124 12.99 14.87 27.39
N TYR A 125 12.85 13.56 27.30
CA TYR A 125 12.24 12.89 26.17
C TYR A 125 10.76 12.59 26.44
N PHE A 126 9.88 13.10 25.60
CA PHE A 126 8.43 12.90 25.66
C PHE A 126 7.99 12.05 24.48
N GLU A 127 7.40 10.89 24.75
CA GLU A 127 6.83 10.02 23.72
C GLU A 127 5.43 10.47 23.33
N VAL A 128 5.09 10.29 22.05
CA VAL A 128 3.70 10.44 21.58
C VAL A 128 2.87 9.31 22.15
N ASP A 129 1.90 9.61 23.00
CA ASP A 129 1.10 8.61 23.71
C ASP A 129 -0.14 8.16 22.92
N SER A 130 -0.61 9.00 22.00
CA SER A 130 -1.89 8.81 21.32
C SER A 130 -2.00 9.68 20.05
N GLY A 131 -3.10 9.51 19.31
CA GLY A 131 -3.33 10.19 18.05
C GLY A 131 -2.73 9.48 16.84
N GLY A 132 -2.64 10.20 15.71
CA GLY A 132 -2.33 9.62 14.41
C GLY A 132 -3.49 8.83 13.79
N ASP A 133 -3.25 8.30 12.59
CA ASP A 133 -4.27 7.55 11.85
C ASP A 133 -4.38 6.08 12.33
N LYS A 134 -5.43 5.37 11.91
CA LYS A 134 -5.68 3.98 12.35
C LYS A 134 -4.64 2.98 11.85
N GLU A 135 -4.02 3.27 10.71
CA GLU A 135 -2.99 2.46 10.05
C GLU A 135 -1.96 3.33 9.32
N THR A 136 -0.77 2.77 9.09
CA THR A 136 0.22 3.35 8.19
C THR A 136 0.05 2.73 6.81
N ARG A 137 -0.13 3.55 5.77
CA ARG A 137 -0.31 3.06 4.40
C ARG A 137 -0.02 4.11 3.34
N PRO A 138 0.37 3.69 2.14
CA PRO A 138 0.49 4.59 1.00
C PRO A 138 -0.85 4.88 0.33
N VAL A 139 -0.82 5.82 -0.62
CA VAL A 139 -1.92 6.04 -1.57
C VAL A 139 -2.17 4.74 -2.32
N ASN A 140 -3.41 4.24 -2.27
CA ASN A 140 -3.73 2.91 -2.80
C ASN A 140 -5.12 2.83 -3.41
N VAL A 141 -5.30 1.81 -4.26
CA VAL A 141 -6.58 1.45 -4.88
C VAL A 141 -6.93 0.01 -4.51
N TYR A 142 -8.23 -0.25 -4.34
CA TYR A 142 -8.72 -1.61 -4.20
C TYR A 142 -8.75 -2.37 -5.52
N MET A 143 -8.17 -3.57 -5.48
CA MET A 143 -8.34 -4.63 -6.48
C MET A 143 -8.62 -5.94 -5.74
N GLN A 144 -9.19 -6.92 -6.43
CA GLN A 144 -9.15 -8.29 -5.92
C GLN A 144 -7.76 -8.89 -6.17
N TYR A 145 -7.39 -9.89 -5.39
CA TYR A 145 -6.28 -10.78 -5.73
C TYR A 145 -6.85 -12.17 -6.01
N ILE A 146 -6.47 -12.74 -7.15
CA ILE A 146 -6.84 -14.10 -7.53
C ILE A 146 -5.61 -14.98 -7.62
N ILE A 147 -5.77 -16.25 -7.26
CA ILE A 147 -4.74 -17.28 -7.34
C ILE A 147 -5.17 -18.37 -8.30
N LYS A 148 -4.25 -18.81 -9.15
CA LYS A 148 -4.49 -19.92 -10.07
C LYS A 148 -4.48 -21.24 -9.32
N THR A 149 -5.59 -21.96 -9.34
CA THR A 149 -5.79 -23.20 -8.57
C THR A 149 -5.65 -24.47 -9.38
N LYS A 150 -5.88 -24.41 -10.70
CA LYS A 150 -5.76 -25.57 -11.61
C LYS A 150 -5.07 -25.18 -12.91
N SER A 151 -4.40 -26.15 -13.52
CA SER A 151 -3.80 -26.01 -14.85
C SER A 151 -4.93 -25.88 -15.89
N LYS A 152 -5.20 -24.65 -16.33
CA LYS A 152 -6.15 -24.29 -17.38
C LYS A 152 -5.55 -23.16 -18.24
N PRO A 153 -5.64 -23.27 -19.57
CA PRO A 153 -4.96 -22.35 -20.48
C PRO A 153 -5.57 -20.94 -20.51
N THR A 154 -6.81 -20.79 -20.03
CA THR A 154 -7.54 -19.53 -20.14
C THR A 154 -7.23 -18.59 -18.98
N LEU A 155 -6.77 -17.39 -19.32
CA LEU A 155 -6.63 -16.28 -18.38
C LEU A 155 -7.96 -15.54 -18.22
N PRO A 156 -8.38 -15.17 -16.99
CA PRO A 156 -9.55 -14.34 -16.79
C PRO A 156 -9.33 -12.94 -17.36
N VAL A 157 -10.22 -12.46 -18.23
CA VAL A 157 -10.22 -11.05 -18.68
C VAL A 157 -10.36 -10.13 -17.46
N ALA A 158 -9.71 -8.97 -17.47
CA ALA A 158 -9.57 -8.03 -16.35
C ALA A 158 -8.53 -8.38 -15.27
N ILE A 159 -7.69 -9.40 -15.47
CA ILE A 159 -6.45 -9.53 -14.69
C ILE A 159 -5.50 -8.38 -14.98
N LEU A 160 -4.77 -7.97 -13.96
CA LEU A 160 -3.70 -6.99 -14.05
C LEU A 160 -2.35 -7.69 -14.03
N CYS A 161 -1.52 -7.44 -15.03
CA CYS A 161 -0.15 -7.91 -15.10
C CYS A 161 0.79 -6.79 -14.64
N PRO A 162 1.49 -6.94 -13.50
CA PRO A 162 2.68 -6.16 -13.22
C PRO A 162 3.74 -6.52 -14.25
N TYR A 163 4.31 -5.52 -14.92
CA TYR A 163 5.15 -5.69 -16.10
C TYR A 163 6.46 -4.95 -15.92
N ALA A 164 7.57 -5.66 -16.12
CA ALA A 164 8.92 -5.19 -15.85
C ALA A 164 9.50 -4.30 -16.96
N GLY A 165 8.88 -4.28 -18.15
CA GLY A 165 9.35 -3.49 -19.28
C GLY A 165 8.95 -2.01 -19.20
N SER A 166 9.75 -1.17 -19.86
CA SER A 166 9.54 0.28 -19.96
C SER A 166 8.62 0.69 -21.10
N ASP A 167 8.12 -0.23 -21.93
CA ASP A 167 7.17 0.04 -23.00
C ASP A 167 6.30 -1.17 -23.34
N ALA A 168 5.30 -0.96 -24.21
CA ALA A 168 4.37 -2.00 -24.66
C ALA A 168 4.77 -2.61 -26.01
N THR A 169 6.01 -2.44 -26.49
CA THR A 169 6.40 -2.87 -27.85
C THR A 169 6.31 -4.37 -28.06
N HIS A 170 6.47 -5.14 -26.97
CA HIS A 170 6.39 -6.61 -26.96
C HIS A 170 5.02 -7.15 -26.49
N LEU A 171 4.04 -6.27 -26.27
CA LEU A 171 2.69 -6.65 -25.89
C LEU A 171 1.75 -6.58 -27.10
N ASP A 172 0.91 -7.60 -27.25
CA ASP A 172 -0.22 -7.52 -28.17
C ASP A 172 -1.22 -6.49 -27.64
N ARG A 173 -1.31 -5.34 -28.31
CA ARG A 173 -2.16 -4.22 -27.91
C ARG A 173 -3.66 -4.50 -28.06
N ASN A 174 -4.03 -5.54 -28.78
CA ASN A 174 -5.42 -5.99 -28.89
C ASN A 174 -5.82 -6.89 -27.69
N VAL A 175 -4.84 -7.35 -26.91
CA VAL A 175 -5.04 -8.27 -25.77
C VAL A 175 -4.66 -7.61 -24.45
N TRP A 176 -3.68 -6.70 -24.45
CA TRP A 176 -3.18 -6.02 -23.26
C TRP A 176 -3.22 -4.51 -23.43
N SER A 177 -3.91 -3.84 -22.52
CA SER A 177 -3.96 -2.37 -22.46
C SER A 177 -3.30 -1.84 -21.19
N VAL A 178 -2.68 -0.67 -21.26
CA VAL A 178 -2.05 -0.04 -20.10
C VAL A 178 -3.10 0.53 -19.15
N CYS A 179 -2.90 0.38 -17.84
CA CYS A 179 -3.80 0.92 -16.83
C CYS A 179 -3.53 2.40 -16.53
N ASN A 180 -3.80 3.27 -17.52
CA ASN A 180 -3.60 4.72 -17.45
C ASN A 180 -4.91 5.52 -17.38
N GLY A 181 -6.07 4.86 -17.28
CA GLY A 181 -7.39 5.52 -17.31
C GLY A 181 -7.98 5.74 -18.69
N ASN A 182 -7.39 5.17 -19.76
CA ASN A 182 -7.91 5.27 -21.13
C ASN A 182 -9.39 4.87 -21.21
N GLN A 183 -10.10 5.57 -22.10
CA GLN A 183 -11.47 5.28 -22.46
C GLN A 183 -11.50 4.47 -23.75
N TYR A 184 -12.35 3.44 -23.78
CA TYR A 184 -12.54 2.55 -24.91
C TYR A 184 -14.02 2.42 -25.26
N ASP A 185 -14.28 2.14 -26.54
CA ASP A 185 -15.63 1.82 -27.00
C ASP A 185 -15.98 0.37 -26.58
N VAL A 186 -17.22 0.16 -26.13
CA VAL A 186 -17.71 -1.18 -25.74
C VAL A 186 -17.58 -2.20 -26.89
N ALA A 187 -17.68 -1.74 -28.15
CA ALA A 187 -17.52 -2.59 -29.32
C ALA A 187 -16.08 -3.12 -29.52
N GLU A 188 -15.07 -2.42 -29.01
CA GLU A 188 -13.66 -2.82 -29.15
C GLU A 188 -13.33 -3.97 -28.18
N PHE A 189 -13.81 -3.88 -26.93
CA PHE A 189 -13.54 -4.87 -25.88
C PHE A 189 -14.83 -5.26 -25.13
N PRO A 190 -15.76 -6.01 -25.76
CA PRO A 190 -17.07 -6.28 -25.19
C PRO A 190 -17.03 -7.12 -23.91
N ILE A 191 -16.11 -8.09 -23.82
CA ILE A 191 -15.96 -8.93 -22.62
C ILE A 191 -15.44 -8.07 -21.45
N LEU A 192 -14.39 -7.27 -21.67
CA LEU A 192 -13.87 -6.39 -20.64
C LEU A 192 -14.92 -5.37 -20.18
N ALA A 193 -15.65 -4.77 -21.12
CA ALA A 193 -16.73 -3.83 -20.81
C ALA A 193 -17.83 -4.47 -19.94
N SER A 194 -18.18 -5.73 -20.21
CA SER A 194 -19.18 -6.46 -19.40
C SER A 194 -18.71 -6.70 -17.96
N ILE A 195 -17.40 -6.84 -17.76
CA ILE A 195 -16.78 -7.11 -16.46
C ILE A 195 -16.57 -5.81 -15.66
N LEU A 196 -16.03 -4.76 -16.30
CA LEU A 196 -15.74 -3.49 -15.64
C LEU A 196 -16.98 -2.61 -15.46
N GLY A 197 -17.92 -2.64 -16.41
CA GLY A 197 -19.05 -1.72 -16.45
C GLY A 197 -18.61 -0.26 -16.45
N THR A 198 -19.30 0.61 -15.70
CA THR A 198 -18.91 2.01 -15.48
C THR A 198 -17.85 2.21 -14.40
N ARG A 199 -17.39 1.16 -13.69
CA ARG A 199 -16.65 1.29 -12.42
C ARG A 199 -15.51 2.30 -12.42
N PHE A 200 -14.78 2.37 -13.54
CA PHE A 200 -13.63 3.27 -13.70
C PHE A 200 -13.95 4.51 -14.56
N THR A 201 -15.18 4.65 -15.03
CA THR A 201 -15.67 5.74 -15.88
C THR A 201 -16.13 6.93 -15.03
N PRO A 202 -15.48 8.11 -15.13
CA PRO A 202 -15.84 9.28 -14.34
C PRO A 202 -17.24 9.82 -14.68
N GLY A 203 -18.06 10.07 -13.66
CA GLY A 203 -19.30 10.86 -13.79
C GLY A 203 -20.44 10.16 -14.56
N SER A 204 -20.32 8.87 -14.86
CA SER A 204 -21.39 8.12 -15.52
C SER A 204 -22.21 7.34 -14.49
N SER A 205 -23.34 7.91 -14.06
CA SER A 205 -24.34 7.22 -13.25
C SER A 205 -25.23 6.24 -14.06
N SER A 206 -24.81 5.82 -15.26
CA SER A 206 -25.65 5.02 -16.16
C SER A 206 -24.89 4.20 -17.22
N LEU A 207 -24.21 3.13 -16.83
CA LEU A 207 -24.39 1.85 -17.53
C LEU A 207 -25.27 1.01 -16.62
N GLY A 208 -26.58 1.17 -16.81
CA GLY A 208 -27.59 0.50 -16.00
C GLY A 208 -27.39 -1.02 -15.98
N SER A 209 -28.00 -1.64 -14.97
CA SER A 209 -28.14 -3.08 -14.75
C SER A 209 -28.47 -3.93 -15.99
N ASP A 210 -28.87 -3.33 -17.11
CA ASP A 210 -29.23 -3.98 -18.37
C ASP A 210 -28.04 -4.64 -19.09
N MET A 211 -26.77 -4.23 -18.92
CA MET A 211 -25.69 -4.89 -19.69
C MET A 211 -25.28 -6.25 -19.11
N LYS A 212 -25.39 -6.44 -17.78
CA LYS A 212 -25.11 -7.73 -17.10
C LYS A 212 -26.07 -8.84 -17.55
N SER A 213 -27.27 -8.50 -18.05
CA SER A 213 -28.23 -9.48 -18.54
C SER A 213 -28.08 -9.81 -20.03
N HIS A 214 -27.41 -8.96 -20.82
CA HIS A 214 -27.27 -9.13 -22.28
C HIS A 214 -25.94 -9.79 -22.70
N ILE A 215 -24.89 -9.70 -21.87
CA ILE A 215 -23.61 -10.38 -22.10
C ILE A 215 -23.46 -11.43 -21.01
N ARG A 216 -24.16 -12.56 -21.15
CA ARG A 216 -24.00 -13.70 -20.24
C ARG A 216 -22.85 -14.58 -20.73
N LEU A 217 -21.98 -14.95 -19.80
CA LEU A 217 -20.91 -15.94 -19.99
C LEU A 217 -21.44 -17.38 -20.21
N ASP A 218 -22.75 -17.58 -20.23
CA ASP A 218 -23.42 -18.88 -20.20
C ASP A 218 -23.37 -19.67 -21.52
N HIS A 219 -22.78 -19.10 -22.58
CA HIS A 219 -22.53 -19.82 -23.84
C HIS A 219 -21.11 -20.41 -23.97
N ILE A 220 -20.27 -20.36 -22.94
CA ILE A 220 -18.99 -21.09 -22.94
C ILE A 220 -19.24 -22.55 -22.54
N HIS A 221 -19.85 -23.32 -23.43
CA HIS A 221 -20.08 -24.75 -23.20
C HIS A 221 -19.49 -25.59 -24.34
N HIS A 222 -18.55 -26.46 -23.93
CA HIS A 222 -18.02 -27.66 -24.57
C HIS A 222 -16.79 -27.52 -25.49
N ALA A 223 -15.73 -28.19 -25.02
CA ALA A 223 -14.70 -28.88 -25.80
C ALA A 223 -13.92 -28.05 -26.83
N GLY A 224 -12.82 -27.43 -26.40
CA GLY A 224 -11.60 -27.33 -27.21
C GLY A 224 -11.67 -26.57 -28.53
N GLN A 225 -12.73 -25.82 -28.80
CA GLN A 225 -12.84 -24.94 -29.96
C GLN A 225 -13.02 -23.51 -29.47
N TYR A 226 -12.05 -22.67 -29.84
CA TYR A 226 -12.16 -21.23 -29.78
C TYR A 226 -13.42 -20.82 -30.54
N ILE A 227 -14.45 -20.41 -29.82
CA ILE A 227 -15.55 -19.69 -30.44
C ILE A 227 -14.99 -18.34 -30.88
N ASP A 228 -14.81 -18.23 -32.19
CA ASP A 228 -14.66 -17.00 -32.94
C ASP A 228 -15.55 -15.93 -32.28
N ALA A 229 -14.91 -14.93 -31.67
CA ALA A 229 -15.58 -13.81 -31.00
C ALA A 229 -16.25 -12.85 -32.01
N THR A 230 -16.58 -13.34 -33.20
CA THR A 230 -17.56 -12.73 -34.07
C THR A 230 -18.92 -12.92 -33.43
N ILE A 231 -19.29 -11.94 -32.59
CA ILE A 231 -20.68 -11.52 -32.36
C ILE A 231 -21.63 -12.71 -32.38
N ALA A 232 -21.77 -13.40 -31.24
CA ALA A 232 -23.01 -14.14 -31.01
C ALA A 232 -24.12 -13.12 -31.26
N THR A 233 -24.80 -13.31 -32.39
CA THR A 233 -25.85 -12.47 -32.90
C THR A 233 -26.74 -12.16 -31.72
N ILE A 234 -26.71 -10.90 -31.26
CA ILE A 234 -27.68 -10.40 -30.30
C ILE A 234 -29.01 -10.57 -31.02
N THR A 235 -29.67 -11.67 -30.70
CA THR A 235 -31.04 -11.92 -31.09
C THR A 235 -31.80 -10.76 -30.45
N HIS A 236 -32.49 -9.98 -31.30
CA HIS A 236 -33.22 -8.73 -31.03
C HIS A 236 -32.59 -7.39 -31.48
N GLY A 237 -31.80 -7.32 -32.56
CA GLY A 237 -31.81 -6.11 -33.43
C GLY A 237 -31.52 -4.74 -32.78
N HIS A 238 -30.83 -4.69 -31.64
CA HIS A 238 -30.45 -3.46 -30.97
C HIS A 238 -29.01 -3.10 -31.36
N THR A 239 -28.82 -1.91 -31.91
CA THR A 239 -27.50 -1.29 -32.09
C THR A 239 -26.80 -1.24 -30.74
N LEU A 240 -25.57 -1.75 -30.63
CA LEU A 240 -24.77 -1.56 -29.42
C LEU A 240 -24.72 -0.05 -29.12
N PRO A 241 -24.98 0.38 -27.88
CA PRO A 241 -24.89 1.81 -27.58
C PRO A 241 -23.47 2.30 -27.91
N THR A 242 -23.34 3.57 -28.29
CA THR A 242 -22.06 4.31 -28.35
C THR A 242 -21.48 4.51 -26.94
N ALA A 243 -21.53 3.45 -26.15
CA ALA A 243 -21.15 3.42 -24.76
C ALA A 243 -19.64 3.26 -24.68
N GLN A 244 -19.07 4.05 -23.78
CA GLN A 244 -17.66 4.05 -23.49
C GLN A 244 -17.44 3.59 -22.06
N PHE A 245 -16.33 2.93 -21.84
CA PHE A 245 -15.88 2.53 -20.51
C PHE A 245 -14.40 2.83 -20.34
N ASN A 246 -13.96 2.99 -19.09
CA ASN A 246 -12.56 3.27 -18.80
C ASN A 246 -11.86 2.03 -18.21
N VAL A 247 -10.58 1.89 -18.53
CA VAL A 247 -9.69 1.00 -17.77
C VAL A 247 -9.23 1.67 -16.47
N PRO A 248 -8.71 0.92 -15.49
CA PRO A 248 -8.19 1.51 -14.26
C PRO A 248 -7.09 2.54 -14.54
N LYS A 249 -7.10 3.65 -13.80
CA LYS A 249 -5.98 4.61 -13.74
C LYS A 249 -5.09 4.26 -12.55
N LEU A 250 -3.94 3.66 -12.81
CA LEU A 250 -3.04 3.19 -11.75
C LEU A 250 -1.78 4.04 -11.58
N SER A 251 -1.54 5.05 -12.41
CA SER A 251 -0.35 5.90 -12.38
C SER A 251 0.04 6.34 -10.96
N GLY A 252 1.18 5.88 -10.45
CA GLY A 252 1.71 6.29 -9.14
C GLY A 252 1.00 5.68 -7.93
N ILE A 253 0.10 4.71 -8.11
CA ILE A 253 -0.73 4.16 -7.03
C ILE A 253 -0.26 2.74 -6.62
N PHE A 254 -0.41 2.39 -5.34
CA PHE A 254 -0.24 1.03 -4.85
C PHE A 254 -1.54 0.22 -4.96
N ILE A 255 -1.44 -1.08 -5.17
CA ILE A 255 -2.60 -1.99 -5.13
C ILE A 255 -2.74 -2.59 -3.73
N ARG A 256 -3.95 -2.54 -3.19
CA ARG A 256 -4.36 -3.25 -1.97
C ARG A 256 -5.49 -4.21 -2.29
N GLY A 257 -5.51 -5.36 -1.63
CA GLY A 257 -6.65 -6.28 -1.71
C GLY A 257 -7.88 -5.65 -1.07
N LYS A 258 -9.04 -5.79 -1.71
CA LYS A 258 -10.33 -5.39 -1.14
C LYS A 258 -10.58 -6.12 0.18
N ASP A 259 -11.10 -5.42 1.18
CA ASP A 259 -11.25 -5.97 2.54
C ASP A 259 -12.32 -7.06 2.67
N GLU A 260 -13.44 -6.94 1.94
CA GLU A 260 -14.54 -7.91 1.98
C GLU A 260 -15.02 -8.30 3.40
N GLY A 261 -14.96 -7.35 4.34
CA GLY A 261 -15.38 -7.54 5.73
C GLY A 261 -14.34 -8.25 6.61
N SER A 262 -13.11 -8.44 6.12
CA SER A 262 -12.01 -9.02 6.89
C SER A 262 -11.53 -8.12 8.03
N GLN A 263 -11.86 -6.82 7.99
CA GLN A 263 -11.43 -5.79 8.95
C GLN A 263 -9.91 -5.57 8.97
N ASN A 264 -9.19 -6.07 7.97
CA ASN A 264 -7.77 -5.80 7.77
C ASN A 264 -7.54 -4.39 7.18
N ASP A 265 -8.57 -3.76 6.58
CA ASP A 265 -8.63 -2.32 6.30
C ASP A 265 -9.56 -1.60 7.31
N PRO A 266 -9.00 -0.91 8.33
CA PRO A 266 -9.78 -0.17 9.33
C PRO A 266 -10.61 0.99 8.78
N ASP A 267 -10.29 1.46 7.57
CA ASP A 267 -10.88 2.61 6.90
C ASP A 267 -11.56 2.21 5.58
N ALA A 268 -11.94 0.93 5.43
CA ALA A 268 -12.57 0.41 4.23
C ALA A 268 -13.80 1.24 3.80
N ASN A 269 -14.64 1.64 4.76
CA ASN A 269 -15.89 2.35 4.52
C ASN A 269 -15.70 3.86 4.26
N SER A 270 -14.52 4.42 4.52
CA SER A 270 -14.21 5.85 4.33
C SER A 270 -13.33 6.10 3.09
N ARG A 271 -13.16 5.10 2.23
CA ARG A 271 -12.46 5.23 0.96
C ARG A 271 -13.18 6.19 0.02
N ALA A 272 -12.41 6.90 -0.80
CA ALA A 272 -12.95 7.68 -1.90
C ALA A 272 -13.64 6.73 -2.90
N LEU A 273 -14.86 7.12 -3.30
CA LEU A 273 -15.67 6.33 -4.20
C LEU A 273 -14.94 6.14 -5.53
N PRO A 274 -15.19 5.02 -6.25
CA PRO A 274 -14.71 4.89 -7.62
C PRO A 274 -15.33 6.00 -8.50
N PRO A 275 -14.77 6.24 -9.70
CA PRO A 275 -15.26 7.27 -10.62
C PRO A 275 -16.76 7.17 -10.97
N ASP A 276 -17.37 5.99 -10.82
CA ASP A 276 -18.80 5.73 -11.05
C ASP A 276 -19.72 6.17 -9.90
N GLY A 277 -19.16 6.59 -8.76
CA GLY A 277 -19.90 6.98 -7.57
C GLY A 277 -20.50 5.82 -6.78
N THR A 278 -20.13 4.57 -7.07
CA THR A 278 -20.56 3.40 -6.29
C THR A 278 -20.12 3.56 -4.84
N THR A 279 -21.06 3.42 -3.90
CA THR A 279 -20.81 3.58 -2.47
C THR A 279 -20.23 2.29 -1.85
N GLY A 280 -19.32 2.46 -0.89
CA GLY A 280 -18.72 1.35 -0.13
C GLY A 280 -17.37 0.86 -0.64
N PRO A 281 -16.75 -0.10 0.08
CA PRO A 281 -15.42 -0.65 -0.22
C PRO A 281 -15.47 -1.61 -1.42
N VAL A 282 -15.49 -1.06 -2.64
CA VAL A 282 -15.54 -1.83 -3.89
C VAL A 282 -14.20 -1.78 -4.63
N VAL A 283 -13.97 -2.72 -5.56
CA VAL A 283 -12.82 -2.60 -6.49
C VAL A 283 -12.89 -1.25 -7.19
N GLY A 284 -11.74 -0.57 -7.29
CA GLY A 284 -11.60 0.78 -7.83
C GLY A 284 -11.69 1.91 -6.79
N SER A 285 -12.11 1.64 -5.55
CA SER A 285 -12.11 2.66 -4.50
C SER A 285 -10.69 3.08 -4.11
N LEU A 286 -10.47 4.40 -4.03
CA LEU A 286 -9.17 5.03 -3.75
C LEU A 286 -9.04 5.44 -2.30
N GLN A 287 -7.80 5.55 -1.82
CA GLN A 287 -7.52 5.91 -0.44
C GLN A 287 -6.22 6.72 -0.37
N ALA A 288 -6.26 7.91 0.25
CA ALA A 288 -5.10 8.80 0.43
C ALA A 288 -4.21 8.27 1.54
N TYR A 289 -2.89 8.48 1.50
CA TYR A 289 -1.97 7.93 2.51
C TYR A 289 -2.39 8.26 3.96
N ALA A 290 -1.94 7.44 4.91
CA ALA A 290 -2.18 7.62 6.33
C ALA A 290 -0.95 7.21 7.15
N THR A 291 -0.80 7.81 8.33
CA THR A 291 0.34 7.61 9.23
C THR A 291 -0.16 7.31 10.63
N LYS A 292 0.05 6.07 11.08
CA LYS A 292 -0.31 5.65 12.44
C LYS A 292 0.82 5.97 13.42
N ASN A 293 0.47 6.31 14.67
CA ASN A 293 1.44 6.44 15.74
C ASN A 293 2.28 5.15 15.92
N ALA A 294 3.53 5.29 16.36
CA ALA A 294 4.45 4.19 16.61
C ALA A 294 3.83 3.11 17.50
N SER A 295 3.80 1.88 17.00
CA SER A 295 3.22 0.69 17.64
C SER A 295 4.23 -0.13 18.44
N SER A 296 5.55 0.09 18.24
CA SER A 296 6.58 -0.74 18.88
C SER A 296 7.80 0.01 19.43
N LYS A 297 8.20 1.12 18.82
CA LYS A 297 9.20 2.05 19.39
C LYS A 297 8.62 3.46 19.35
N GLY A 298 8.23 4.00 20.50
CA GLY A 298 7.73 5.36 20.60
C GLY A 298 8.68 6.33 19.89
N PHE A 299 8.14 7.17 19.00
CA PHE A 299 8.85 8.38 18.60
C PHE A 299 8.37 9.51 19.50
N GLY A 300 9.26 10.48 19.69
CA GLY A 300 9.05 11.51 20.68
C GLY A 300 9.90 12.73 20.42
N VAL A 301 9.71 13.74 21.25
CA VAL A 301 10.44 15.00 21.15
C VAL A 301 11.29 15.21 22.38
N LYS A 302 12.47 15.79 22.19
CA LYS A 302 13.26 16.35 23.28
C LYS A 302 12.94 17.83 23.41
N ILE A 303 12.53 18.27 24.59
CA ILE A 303 12.16 19.66 24.84
C ILE A 303 13.27 20.30 25.68
N PRO A 304 14.10 21.20 25.12
CA PRO A 304 15.11 21.93 25.89
C PRO A 304 14.47 22.84 26.94
N HIS A 305 15.15 23.00 28.08
CA HIS A 305 14.71 23.84 29.19
C HIS A 305 13.31 23.48 29.72
N TYR A 306 12.89 22.22 29.63
CA TYR A 306 11.66 21.77 30.28
C TYR A 306 11.86 21.68 31.81
N PRO A 307 10.91 22.13 32.65
CA PRO A 307 11.04 22.04 34.10
C PRO A 307 10.96 20.58 34.54
N VAL A 308 12.07 20.01 35.02
CA VAL A 308 12.11 18.61 35.53
C VAL A 308 12.10 18.53 37.07
N ASN A 309 12.42 19.63 37.76
CA ASN A 309 12.51 19.69 39.21
C ASN A 309 11.73 20.90 39.75
N ALA A 310 10.65 20.66 40.49
CA ALA A 310 10.09 21.65 41.39
C ALA A 310 10.72 21.46 42.77
N THR A 311 11.85 22.11 43.05
CA THR A 311 12.46 22.07 44.38
C THR A 311 11.56 22.85 45.36
N ILE A 312 10.77 22.12 46.15
CA ILE A 312 9.94 22.71 47.21
C ILE A 312 10.87 23.26 48.29
N ILE A 313 10.74 24.55 48.60
CA ILE A 313 11.23 25.07 49.87
C ILE A 313 10.10 24.87 50.87
N ASP A 314 10.22 23.84 51.71
CA ASP A 314 9.33 23.64 52.86
C ASP A 314 9.33 24.92 53.72
N ASN A 315 8.14 25.41 54.07
CA ASN A 315 7.80 26.55 54.94
C ASN A 315 7.10 27.77 54.29
N VAL A 316 6.21 27.56 53.32
CA VAL A 316 5.28 28.62 52.89
C VAL A 316 3.94 28.48 53.61
N ARG A 317 3.47 29.54 54.28
CA ARG A 317 2.07 29.65 54.74
C ARG A 317 1.23 30.22 53.61
N GLY A 318 0.37 29.43 52.98
CA GLY A 318 -0.59 29.93 51.99
C GLY A 318 -1.34 28.82 51.25
N TYR A 319 -2.60 29.07 50.90
CA TYR A 319 -3.40 28.19 50.04
C TYR A 319 -2.86 28.30 48.62
N ASP A 320 -2.18 27.26 48.13
CA ASP A 320 -2.26 26.74 46.76
C ASP A 320 -1.03 25.86 46.48
N ASN A 321 -1.27 24.55 46.32
CA ASN A 321 -0.34 23.62 45.70
C ASN A 321 -0.41 23.76 44.18
N ILE A 322 0.75 23.65 43.51
CA ILE A 322 0.75 23.34 42.08
C ILE A 322 0.15 21.94 41.99
N ARG A 323 -1.10 21.83 41.56
CA ARG A 323 -1.68 20.55 41.21
C ARG A 323 -1.13 20.14 39.87
N ASP A 324 -0.78 18.87 39.77
CA ASP A 324 -0.52 18.29 38.47
C ASP A 324 -1.80 18.42 37.65
N HIS A 325 -1.68 19.08 36.50
CA HIS A 325 -2.74 19.12 35.53
C HIS A 325 -2.22 18.32 34.35
N ASP A 326 -2.90 17.22 34.04
CA ASP A 326 -2.76 16.48 32.78
C ASP A 326 -2.98 17.45 31.61
N TYR A 327 -1.93 18.16 31.20
CA TYR A 327 -1.99 19.11 30.11
C TYR A 327 -1.75 18.36 28.80
N VAL A 328 -2.82 18.25 28.02
CA VAL A 328 -2.74 17.78 26.63
C VAL A 328 -2.48 18.99 25.76
N ASP A 329 -1.32 19.04 25.11
CA ASP A 329 -0.84 20.22 24.38
C ASP A 329 -1.56 20.44 23.03
N GLU A 330 -1.74 21.72 22.65
CA GLU A 330 -2.11 22.16 21.30
C GLU A 330 -0.86 22.24 20.38
N SER A 331 0.00 21.22 20.45
CA SER A 331 1.23 21.15 19.64
C SER A 331 0.93 21.26 18.15
N ILE A 332 1.68 22.12 17.44
CA ILE A 332 1.59 22.23 15.98
C ILE A 332 2.65 21.34 15.36
N TRP A 333 2.19 20.37 14.57
CA TRP A 333 3.04 19.43 13.85
C TRP A 333 3.23 19.87 12.41
N SER A 334 4.47 19.85 11.93
CA SER A 334 4.82 20.21 10.56
C SER A 334 6.01 19.38 10.04
N GLY A 335 6.34 19.53 8.75
CA GLY A 335 7.41 18.75 8.11
C GLY A 335 6.93 17.40 7.58
N GLY A 336 7.78 16.38 7.65
CA GLY A 336 7.53 15.07 7.06
C GLY A 336 7.66 15.04 5.53
N ALA A 337 7.49 13.85 4.95
CA ALA A 337 7.43 13.63 3.52
C ALA A 337 6.04 13.94 2.94
N ALA A 338 5.94 13.97 1.61
CA ALA A 338 4.67 14.23 0.92
C ALA A 338 3.64 13.10 1.10
N GLU A 339 4.09 11.87 1.35
CA GLU A 339 3.24 10.72 1.68
C GLU A 339 3.98 9.74 2.60
N SER A 340 3.21 8.93 3.33
CA SER A 340 3.72 7.72 3.99
C SER A 340 3.77 6.57 3.00
N ARG A 341 4.94 5.96 2.81
CA ARG A 341 5.15 4.92 1.80
C ARG A 341 6.29 3.97 2.17
N PRO A 342 6.18 2.67 1.83
CA PRO A 342 7.25 1.71 2.05
C PRO A 342 8.34 1.82 0.98
N VAL A 343 9.43 1.08 1.20
CA VAL A 343 10.42 0.82 0.16
C VAL A 343 9.74 0.15 -1.02
N ASN A 344 9.82 0.76 -2.20
CA ASN A 344 9.05 0.32 -3.34
C ASN A 344 9.82 0.44 -4.66
N LYS A 345 9.41 -0.40 -5.62
CA LYS A 345 9.92 -0.43 -6.98
C LYS A 345 8.78 -0.28 -7.98
N TYR A 346 9.09 0.36 -9.10
CA TYR A 346 8.08 0.76 -10.08
C TYR A 346 7.94 -0.24 -11.21
N VAL A 347 6.71 -0.67 -11.45
CA VAL A 347 6.32 -1.55 -12.56
C VAL A 347 5.14 -0.93 -13.31
N ARG A 348 4.98 -1.28 -14.59
CA ARG A 348 3.75 -0.92 -15.30
C ARG A 348 2.68 -1.96 -15.05
N TYR A 349 1.43 -1.53 -15.01
CA TYR A 349 0.29 -2.44 -14.96
C TYR A 349 -0.42 -2.44 -16.31
N TYR A 350 -0.65 -3.63 -16.83
CA TYR A 350 -1.46 -3.86 -18.02
C TYR A 350 -2.67 -4.72 -17.66
N ILE A 351 -3.83 -4.40 -18.21
CA ILE A 351 -5.06 -5.16 -18.05
C ILE A 351 -5.28 -6.06 -19.27
N LEU A 352 -5.67 -7.31 -19.03
CA LEU A 352 -6.08 -8.23 -20.09
C LEU A 352 -7.46 -7.79 -20.61
N THR A 353 -7.53 -7.39 -21.87
CA THR A 353 -8.74 -6.86 -22.51
C THR A 353 -9.58 -7.92 -23.22
N SER A 354 -8.92 -8.97 -23.70
CA SER A 354 -9.53 -10.06 -24.45
C SER A 354 -8.86 -11.39 -24.08
N PRO A 355 -9.57 -12.53 -24.18
CA PRO A 355 -8.92 -13.83 -24.03
C PRO A 355 -7.78 -13.97 -25.05
N PRO A 356 -6.60 -14.40 -24.63
CA PRO A 356 -5.47 -14.54 -25.54
C PRO A 356 -5.74 -15.66 -26.57
N ASN A 357 -5.42 -15.39 -27.83
CA ASN A 357 -5.63 -16.32 -28.96
C ASN A 357 -4.58 -17.45 -29.04
N VAL A 358 -3.71 -17.56 -28.04
CA VAL A 358 -2.60 -18.51 -27.98
C VAL A 358 -2.58 -19.22 -26.63
N SER A 359 -2.03 -20.43 -26.59
CA SER A 359 -1.78 -21.17 -25.34
C SER A 359 -0.87 -20.41 -24.38
N ASP A 360 -0.04 -19.49 -24.91
CA ASP A 360 0.81 -18.59 -24.13
C ASP A 360 0.25 -17.17 -23.97
N GLY A 361 -0.80 -17.01 -23.17
CA GLY A 361 -1.48 -15.72 -23.06
C GLY A 361 -0.80 -14.65 -22.21
N PHE A 362 0.15 -15.03 -21.37
CA PHE A 362 0.77 -14.12 -20.41
C PHE A 362 2.04 -13.48 -21.00
N PRO A 363 2.27 -12.17 -20.86
CA PRO A 363 3.34 -11.51 -21.60
C PRO A 363 4.74 -11.86 -21.07
N LEU A 364 5.70 -11.96 -21.98
CA LEU A 364 7.14 -12.00 -21.64
C LEU A 364 7.47 -10.75 -20.80
N GLY A 365 8.26 -10.89 -19.73
CA GLY A 365 8.54 -9.78 -18.80
C GLY A 365 7.40 -9.44 -17.83
N GLY A 366 6.27 -10.14 -17.90
CA GLY A 366 5.22 -10.10 -16.88
C GLY A 366 5.69 -10.74 -15.57
N ILE A 367 5.22 -10.20 -14.45
CA ILE A 367 5.57 -10.63 -13.09
C ILE A 367 4.36 -11.27 -12.43
N VAL A 368 4.59 -12.38 -11.72
CA VAL A 368 3.61 -13.03 -10.87
C VAL A 368 4.13 -13.13 -9.44
N ALA A 369 3.22 -13.13 -8.47
CA ALA A 369 3.55 -13.46 -7.09
C ALA A 369 3.19 -14.92 -6.80
N ILE A 370 4.04 -15.66 -6.09
CA ILE A 370 3.75 -17.01 -5.64
C ILE A 370 3.92 -17.05 -4.11
N PRO A 371 2.88 -17.42 -3.34
CA PRO A 371 2.90 -17.40 -1.88
C PRO A 371 3.51 -18.71 -1.30
N GLY A 372 4.23 -19.46 -2.14
CA GLY A 372 4.75 -20.79 -1.85
C GLY A 372 6.27 -20.86 -1.94
N THR A 373 6.82 -22.00 -1.51
CA THR A 373 8.27 -22.24 -1.48
C THR A 373 8.80 -22.91 -2.74
N VAL A 374 7.95 -23.63 -3.48
CA VAL A 374 8.32 -24.33 -4.71
C VAL A 374 8.29 -23.36 -5.89
N PRO A 375 9.41 -23.18 -6.62
CA PRO A 375 9.46 -22.29 -7.77
C PRO A 375 8.67 -22.85 -8.97
N PRO A 376 8.17 -21.97 -9.85
CA PRO A 376 7.60 -22.35 -11.14
C PRO A 376 8.68 -22.91 -12.07
N ASN A 377 8.27 -23.48 -13.21
CA ASN A 377 9.18 -24.09 -14.17
C ASN A 377 10.29 -23.12 -14.62
N PRO A 378 11.58 -23.43 -14.36
CA PRO A 378 12.69 -22.53 -14.64
C PRO A 378 12.98 -22.33 -16.13
N LEU A 379 12.37 -23.13 -17.01
CA LEU A 379 12.43 -22.89 -18.45
C LEU A 379 11.71 -21.60 -18.87
N PHE A 380 10.66 -21.21 -18.13
CA PHE A 380 9.79 -20.08 -18.48
C PHE A 380 9.82 -18.96 -17.46
N TRP A 381 10.27 -19.24 -16.23
CA TRP A 381 10.21 -18.30 -15.11
C TRP A 381 11.55 -18.17 -14.38
N ALA A 382 11.90 -16.96 -14.01
CA ALA A 382 13.04 -16.66 -13.13
C ALA A 382 12.56 -15.92 -11.88
N ALA A 383 13.25 -16.12 -10.76
CA ALA A 383 12.99 -15.32 -9.55
C ALA A 383 13.42 -13.87 -9.78
N CYS A 384 12.64 -12.92 -9.24
CA CYS A 384 12.99 -11.51 -9.22
C CYS A 384 13.93 -11.20 -8.03
N ASP A 385 15.14 -11.72 -8.10
CA ASP A 385 16.18 -11.63 -7.06
C ASP A 385 17.43 -10.85 -7.50
N GLY A 386 17.36 -10.16 -8.64
CA GLY A 386 18.48 -9.39 -9.19
C GLY A 386 19.52 -10.23 -9.95
N GLN A 387 19.26 -11.51 -10.23
CA GLN A 387 20.18 -12.33 -11.00
C GLN A 387 20.47 -11.76 -12.41
N ARG A 388 21.64 -12.11 -12.95
CA ARG A 388 22.05 -11.73 -14.31
C ARG A 388 21.80 -12.87 -15.28
N LEU A 389 21.17 -12.57 -16.42
CA LEU A 389 20.93 -13.53 -17.50
C LEU A 389 21.76 -13.19 -18.75
N LEU A 390 22.14 -14.22 -19.51
CA LEU A 390 22.90 -14.06 -20.75
C LEU A 390 22.03 -13.49 -21.88
N ILE A 391 22.48 -12.39 -22.49
CA ILE A 391 21.81 -11.75 -23.64
C ILE A 391 21.68 -12.72 -24.81
N ALA A 392 22.70 -13.56 -25.04
CA ALA A 392 22.71 -14.53 -26.14
C ALA A 392 21.54 -15.53 -26.08
N GLN A 393 21.10 -15.89 -24.87
CA GLN A 393 20.01 -16.85 -24.63
C GLN A 393 18.65 -16.16 -24.52
N TYR A 394 18.58 -14.97 -23.92
CA TYR A 394 17.32 -14.27 -23.60
C TYR A 394 17.18 -12.95 -24.38
N LYS A 395 17.42 -12.98 -25.70
CA LYS A 395 17.43 -11.78 -26.56
C LYS A 395 16.13 -10.97 -26.49
N ALA A 396 14.98 -11.64 -26.56
CA ALA A 396 13.67 -10.98 -26.51
C ALA A 396 13.41 -10.31 -25.15
N LEU A 397 13.81 -10.95 -24.05
CA LEU A 397 13.70 -10.36 -22.72
C LEU A 397 14.66 -9.17 -22.55
N TYR A 398 15.87 -9.27 -23.09
CA TYR A 398 16.83 -8.16 -23.09
C TYR A 398 16.32 -6.96 -23.91
N GLN A 399 15.67 -7.18 -25.06
CA GLN A 399 15.05 -6.09 -25.84
C GLN A 399 13.97 -5.34 -25.02
N LEU A 400 13.27 -6.06 -24.15
CA LEU A 400 12.22 -5.54 -23.28
C LEU A 400 12.78 -4.81 -22.04
N LEU A 401 13.76 -5.40 -21.35
CA LEU A 401 14.29 -4.87 -20.09
C LEU A 401 15.49 -3.95 -20.27
N GLY A 402 16.33 -4.16 -21.28
CA GLY A 402 17.56 -3.41 -21.50
C GLY A 402 18.39 -3.22 -20.23
N ASN A 403 18.52 -1.96 -19.81
CA ASN A 403 19.19 -1.56 -18.57
C ASN A 403 18.21 -1.09 -17.46
N THR A 404 16.91 -1.31 -17.63
CA THR A 404 15.84 -0.80 -16.74
C THR A 404 16.05 -1.19 -15.27
N TRP A 405 16.57 -2.39 -15.02
CA TRP A 405 16.76 -2.95 -13.68
C TRP A 405 18.24 -2.99 -13.23
N GLY A 406 19.13 -2.42 -14.03
CA GLY A 406 20.56 -2.37 -13.73
C GLY A 406 21.41 -2.39 -15.01
N PRO A 407 22.71 -2.08 -14.90
CA PRO A 407 23.59 -2.00 -16.06
C PRO A 407 23.86 -3.38 -16.68
N SER A 408 23.79 -3.46 -18.00
CA SER A 408 24.36 -4.57 -18.78
C SER A 408 25.87 -4.42 -18.97
N ASP A 409 26.56 -5.53 -19.15
CA ASP A 409 28.01 -5.57 -19.46
C ASP A 409 28.28 -5.96 -20.93
N GLY A 410 27.24 -5.93 -21.78
CA GLY A 410 27.30 -6.37 -23.17
C GLY A 410 27.16 -7.88 -23.38
N GLN A 411 27.28 -8.71 -22.33
CA GLN A 411 27.05 -10.16 -22.39
C GLN A 411 25.81 -10.59 -21.59
N SER A 412 25.54 -9.90 -20.50
CA SER A 412 24.47 -10.17 -19.55
C SER A 412 23.72 -8.90 -19.15
N PHE A 413 22.48 -9.09 -18.71
CA PHE A 413 21.60 -8.03 -18.20
C PHE A 413 20.98 -8.47 -16.87
N THR A 414 20.56 -7.50 -16.06
CA THR A 414 20.06 -7.72 -14.70
C THR A 414 18.54 -7.85 -14.68
N LEU A 415 18.03 -8.87 -14.00
CA LEU A 415 16.60 -9.01 -13.70
C LEU A 415 16.17 -8.09 -12.56
N PRO A 416 14.86 -7.82 -12.38
CA PRO A 416 14.37 -7.11 -11.22
C PRO A 416 14.81 -7.79 -9.91
N ASP A 417 15.29 -7.02 -8.94
CA ASP A 417 15.34 -7.46 -7.54
C ASP A 417 14.13 -6.88 -6.82
N LEU A 418 13.15 -7.72 -6.51
CA LEU A 418 11.90 -7.32 -5.87
C LEU A 418 11.80 -7.84 -4.43
N ARG A 419 12.86 -8.44 -3.90
CA ARG A 419 12.91 -8.97 -2.54
C ARG A 419 12.72 -7.84 -1.53
N ASP A 420 11.93 -8.11 -0.50
CA ASP A 420 11.57 -7.17 0.56
C ASP A 420 10.97 -5.83 0.13
N THR A 421 10.57 -5.67 -1.14
CA THR A 421 10.00 -4.42 -1.67
C THR A 421 8.52 -4.54 -2.01
N PHE A 422 7.85 -3.40 -2.10
CA PHE A 422 6.48 -3.29 -2.61
C PHE A 422 6.47 -2.87 -4.08
N LEU A 423 5.46 -3.34 -4.82
CA LEU A 423 5.24 -2.90 -6.19
C LEU A 423 4.34 -1.68 -6.22
N ARG A 424 4.83 -0.60 -6.84
CA ARG A 424 4.07 0.60 -7.14
C ARG A 424 3.92 0.76 -8.64
N ALA A 425 2.77 1.23 -9.08
CA ALA A 425 2.57 1.51 -10.50
C ALA A 425 3.41 2.70 -10.95
N THR A 426 4.11 2.56 -12.07
CA THR A 426 4.81 3.66 -12.73
C THR A 426 3.83 4.81 -12.98
N ASP A 427 4.18 5.99 -12.50
CA ASP A 427 3.43 7.20 -12.81
C ASP A 427 3.59 7.56 -14.29
N LEU A 428 2.48 7.49 -15.03
CA LEU A 428 2.39 7.81 -16.46
C LEU A 428 1.77 9.19 -16.71
N THR A 429 1.55 9.98 -15.66
CA THR A 429 1.06 11.35 -15.81
C THR A 429 2.10 12.20 -16.56
N PRO A 430 1.67 13.10 -17.47
CA PRO A 430 2.59 13.98 -18.16
C PRO A 430 3.42 14.82 -17.18
N ALA A 431 4.68 15.08 -17.54
CA ALA A 431 5.56 15.95 -16.76
C ALA A 431 4.90 17.32 -16.54
N GLY A 432 5.01 17.86 -15.31
CA GLY A 432 4.37 19.10 -14.89
C GLY A 432 2.89 18.98 -14.47
N VAL A 433 2.22 17.85 -14.74
CA VAL A 433 0.85 17.59 -14.23
C VAL A 433 0.95 16.89 -12.89
N GLN A 434 0.28 17.43 -11.87
CA GLN A 434 0.15 16.80 -10.55
C GLN A 434 -1.19 16.08 -10.47
N ASP A 435 -1.15 14.77 -10.23
CA ASP A 435 -2.32 13.97 -9.92
C ASP A 435 -2.44 13.83 -8.40
N GLN A 436 -3.60 14.15 -7.85
CA GLN A 436 -3.85 14.05 -6.40
C GLN A 436 -3.66 12.62 -5.87
N TRP A 437 -3.81 11.61 -6.73
CA TRP A 437 -3.60 10.20 -6.40
C TRP A 437 -2.27 9.65 -6.92
N GLY A 438 -1.51 10.45 -7.67
CA GLY A 438 -0.25 10.04 -8.27
C GLY A 438 0.90 9.99 -7.27
N ASP A 439 2.12 9.79 -7.78
CA ASP A 439 3.31 9.83 -6.93
C ASP A 439 3.80 11.28 -6.76
N PRO A 440 3.72 11.86 -5.55
CA PRO A 440 4.15 13.24 -5.33
C PRO A 440 5.66 13.45 -5.52
N ASP A 441 6.45 12.39 -5.44
CA ASP A 441 7.92 12.42 -5.53
C ASP A 441 8.44 11.71 -6.79
N ARG A 442 7.65 11.69 -7.87
CA ARG A 442 8.00 10.97 -9.12
C ARG A 442 9.35 11.36 -9.72
N ASP A 443 9.78 12.61 -9.53
CA ASP A 443 11.01 13.18 -10.09
C ASP A 443 12.22 13.01 -9.14
N LYS A 444 12.02 12.49 -7.93
CA LYS A 444 13.06 12.27 -6.90
C LYS A 444 13.45 10.80 -6.75
N ARG A 445 13.10 9.96 -7.74
CA ARG A 445 13.38 8.53 -7.72
C ARG A 445 14.82 8.22 -8.13
N THR A 446 15.28 7.05 -7.72
CA THR A 446 16.60 6.53 -8.11
C THR A 446 16.47 5.30 -8.99
N SER A 447 17.55 4.96 -9.69
CA SER A 447 17.69 3.72 -10.45
C SER A 447 17.54 2.50 -9.56
N SER A 448 17.29 1.34 -10.15
CA SER A 448 17.12 0.08 -9.41
C SER A 448 18.28 -0.28 -8.46
N ASP A 449 19.49 0.22 -8.74
CA ASP A 449 20.69 0.04 -7.92
C ASP A 449 20.94 1.21 -6.93
N GLY A 450 20.08 2.23 -6.95
CA GLY A 450 20.11 3.39 -6.04
C GLY A 450 21.18 4.43 -6.37
N LYS A 451 21.90 4.29 -7.50
CA LYS A 451 23.10 5.09 -7.78
C LYS A 451 22.86 6.35 -8.61
N THR A 452 21.80 6.37 -9.41
CA THR A 452 21.52 7.47 -10.35
C THR A 452 20.07 7.92 -10.25
N SER A 453 19.77 9.15 -10.67
CA SER A 453 18.39 9.60 -10.82
C SER A 453 17.75 8.88 -12.01
N GLN A 454 16.62 8.24 -11.78
CA GLN A 454 15.85 7.54 -12.81
C GLN A 454 14.37 7.60 -12.47
N THR A 455 13.53 7.91 -13.45
CA THR A 455 12.08 7.83 -13.34
C THR A 455 11.55 6.66 -14.19
N GLY A 456 10.27 6.33 -14.03
CA GLY A 456 9.64 5.27 -14.82
C GLY A 456 9.78 3.86 -14.21
N THR A 457 9.51 2.84 -15.03
CA THR A 457 9.67 1.42 -14.64
C THR A 457 11.12 1.14 -14.24
N GLY A 458 11.33 0.29 -13.24
CA GLY A 458 12.65 -0.06 -12.73
C GLY A 458 13.30 1.00 -11.84
N SER A 459 12.69 2.17 -11.69
CA SER A 459 13.09 3.09 -10.62
C SER A 459 12.67 2.55 -9.24
N GLN A 460 13.21 3.14 -8.18
CA GLN A 460 12.87 2.81 -6.80
C GLN A 460 12.81 4.05 -5.92
N GLN A 461 12.16 3.89 -4.78
CA GLN A 461 12.20 4.85 -3.69
C GLN A 461 12.38 4.13 -2.35
N ASP A 462 13.19 4.73 -1.47
CA ASP A 462 13.31 4.33 -0.07
C ASP A 462 12.06 4.73 0.72
N PHE A 463 11.79 4.17 1.89
CA PHE A 463 10.60 4.51 2.68
C PHE A 463 10.53 6.01 3.00
N ALA A 464 9.31 6.51 3.21
CA ALA A 464 9.10 7.89 3.63
C ALA A 464 7.87 7.98 4.54
N THR A 465 7.83 9.00 5.39
CA THR A 465 6.78 9.17 6.39
C THR A 465 6.16 10.56 6.23
N GLY A 466 4.89 10.60 5.84
CA GLY A 466 4.10 11.83 5.79
C GLY A 466 3.43 12.14 7.14
N LEU A 467 3.02 13.39 7.32
CA LEU A 467 2.21 13.77 8.48
C LEU A 467 0.89 13.00 8.52
N PRO A 468 0.38 12.64 9.70
CA PRO A 468 -0.91 11.97 9.82
C PRO A 468 -2.03 12.94 9.44
N GLN A 469 -3.18 12.38 9.05
CA GLN A 469 -4.38 13.19 8.83
C GLN A 469 -5.02 13.59 10.17
N ASN A 470 -4.92 12.72 11.17
CA ASN A 470 -5.30 13.01 12.55
C ASN A 470 -4.07 13.43 13.37
N PRO A 471 -4.11 14.54 14.11
CA PRO A 471 -2.97 15.01 14.89
C PRO A 471 -2.43 13.96 15.86
N PHE A 472 -1.12 14.02 16.12
CA PHE A 472 -0.50 13.31 17.24
C PHE A 472 -0.72 14.08 18.54
N HIS A 473 -0.72 13.37 19.66
CA HIS A 473 -0.82 13.96 20.98
C HIS A 473 0.46 13.69 21.79
N LEU A 474 0.95 14.73 22.45
CA LEU A 474 2.05 14.66 23.39
C LEU A 474 1.49 14.99 24.78
N PRO A 475 1.54 14.05 25.74
CA PRO A 475 1.20 14.37 27.11
C PRO A 475 2.38 15.12 27.72
N LEU A 476 2.13 16.33 28.20
CA LEU A 476 3.15 17.13 28.87
C LEU A 476 2.73 17.28 30.33
N HIS A 477 3.40 16.54 31.21
CA HIS A 477 3.15 16.57 32.64
C HIS A 477 4.22 17.39 33.34
N ILE A 478 3.81 18.44 34.03
CA ILE A 478 4.72 19.29 34.81
C ILE A 478 4.89 18.66 36.19
N PRO A 479 6.11 18.31 36.61
CA PRO A 479 6.32 17.70 37.91
C PRO A 479 6.00 18.70 39.04
N CYS A 480 4.97 18.40 39.84
CA CYS A 480 4.68 19.12 41.08
C CYS A 480 4.27 18.15 42.20
N ASP A 481 4.87 18.31 43.38
CA ASP A 481 4.60 17.47 44.55
C ASP A 481 3.36 18.03 45.29
N ASP A 482 2.23 17.34 45.20
CA ASP A 482 1.03 17.63 46.00
C ASP A 482 1.27 17.31 47.48
N ARG A 483 1.79 18.26 48.27
CA ARG A 483 1.85 18.14 49.73
C ARG A 483 0.98 19.19 50.41
N ASP A 484 -0.20 18.75 50.83
CA ASP A 484 -1.18 19.52 51.58
C ASP A 484 -0.66 19.95 52.97
N ASN A 485 -0.74 21.24 53.28
CA ASN A 485 -1.34 21.79 54.51
C ASN A 485 -1.17 23.31 54.56
N ALA A 486 -2.23 24.07 54.25
CA ALA A 486 -2.22 25.51 54.50
C ALA A 486 -3.56 26.03 55.04
N ALA A 487 -3.47 26.90 56.04
CA ALA A 487 -4.58 27.59 56.67
C ALA A 487 -4.35 29.11 56.62
N GLY A 488 -5.37 29.89 56.25
CA GLY A 488 -5.42 31.36 56.37
C GLY A 488 -5.36 32.14 55.05
N GLY A 489 -6.32 33.04 54.84
CA GLY A 489 -6.70 33.55 53.52
C GLY A 489 -6.06 34.85 53.00
N GLY A 490 -6.27 35.06 51.69
CA GLY A 490 -6.51 36.35 51.05
C GLY A 490 -5.33 37.10 50.40
N SER A 491 -4.97 36.78 49.15
CA SER A 491 -5.00 37.68 47.96
C SER A 491 -4.29 37.01 46.77
N THR A 492 -4.88 37.10 45.57
CA THR A 492 -4.48 36.39 44.34
C THR A 492 -3.47 37.19 43.51
N HIS A 493 -2.30 36.61 43.21
CA HIS A 493 -1.43 37.04 42.12
C HIS A 493 -1.13 35.85 41.21
N THR A 494 -1.64 35.89 39.99
CA THR A 494 -1.39 34.87 38.96
C THR A 494 -0.06 35.15 38.25
N ALA A 495 0.95 34.31 38.45
CA ALA A 495 2.12 34.27 37.56
C ALA A 495 1.80 33.34 36.39
N HIS A 496 1.97 33.87 35.18
CA HIS A 496 1.89 33.12 33.93
C HIS A 496 3.31 32.72 33.53
N PHE A 497 3.59 31.44 33.44
CA PHE A 497 4.83 30.96 32.84
C PHE A 497 4.66 30.91 31.33
N ASN A 498 5.34 31.79 30.61
CA ASN A 498 5.38 31.74 29.15
C ASN A 498 6.52 30.83 28.71
N PHE A 499 6.19 29.61 28.30
CA PHE A 499 7.02 28.86 27.36
C PHE A 499 6.86 29.51 25.98
N ASP A 500 7.82 30.31 25.56
CA ASP A 500 7.83 30.90 24.22
C ASP A 500 8.32 29.87 23.20
N GLY A 501 7.37 29.23 22.49
CA GLY A 501 7.55 28.68 21.13
C GLY A 501 8.76 27.78 20.91
N VAL A 502 8.88 26.69 21.67
CA VAL A 502 9.94 25.69 21.44
C VAL A 502 9.60 24.86 20.21
N THR A 503 10.42 24.96 19.18
CA THR A 503 10.39 24.06 18.01
C THR A 503 11.49 23.03 18.12
N THR A 504 11.12 21.75 18.05
CA THR A 504 12.06 20.61 18.13
C THR A 504 11.69 19.53 17.10
N THR A 505 12.62 18.64 16.81
CA THR A 505 12.42 17.53 15.86
C THR A 505 12.14 16.24 16.60
N THR A 506 11.23 15.45 16.05
CA THR A 506 11.00 14.08 16.51
C THR A 506 12.25 13.22 16.37
N LEU A 507 12.42 12.30 17.33
CA LEU A 507 13.45 11.28 17.36
C LEU A 507 12.78 9.90 17.52
N GLY A 508 13.43 8.86 17.02
CA GLY A 508 12.96 7.48 17.16
C GLY A 508 12.07 7.03 16.00
N GLY A 509 11.10 6.16 16.32
CA GLY A 509 10.27 5.46 15.34
C GLY A 509 10.78 4.06 15.01
N ASP A 510 10.08 3.39 14.12
CA ASP A 510 10.43 2.03 13.69
C ASP A 510 11.47 2.04 12.54
N ALA A 511 11.80 0.86 12.00
CA ALA A 511 12.82 0.69 10.95
C ALA A 511 12.30 0.96 9.52
N GLU A 512 10.99 0.91 9.31
CA GLU A 512 10.36 1.11 8.00
C GLU A 512 8.99 1.80 8.15
N THR A 513 8.51 2.49 7.12
CA THR A 513 7.11 2.98 7.07
C THR A 513 6.34 2.08 6.11
N ALA A 514 5.71 1.02 6.62
CA ALA A 514 5.11 -0.01 5.77
C ALA A 514 3.73 -0.46 6.24
N PRO A 515 2.80 -0.71 5.29
CA PRO A 515 1.48 -1.24 5.62
C PRO A 515 1.52 -2.73 5.93
N VAL A 516 0.43 -3.22 6.53
CA VAL A 516 0.21 -4.65 6.73
C VAL A 516 0.24 -5.37 5.38
N SER A 517 1.06 -6.40 5.28
CA SER A 517 1.34 -7.07 4.01
C SER A 517 1.54 -8.57 4.14
N LEU A 518 1.27 -9.28 3.05
CA LEU A 518 1.61 -10.70 2.87
C LEU A 518 2.85 -10.81 2.00
N ALA A 519 3.84 -11.57 2.47
CA ALA A 519 5.06 -11.84 1.74
C ALA A 519 4.84 -12.93 0.68
N ALA A 520 5.17 -12.64 -0.57
CA ALA A 520 5.14 -13.60 -1.68
C ALA A 520 6.39 -13.43 -2.55
N ARG A 521 6.84 -14.52 -3.17
CA ARG A 521 8.01 -14.47 -4.04
C ARG A 521 7.60 -14.05 -5.43
N PHE A 522 8.26 -13.03 -5.97
CA PHE A 522 8.02 -12.57 -7.32
C PHE A 522 8.83 -13.36 -8.33
N TYR A 523 8.18 -13.73 -9.44
CA TYR A 523 8.80 -14.39 -10.58
C TYR A 523 8.48 -13.60 -11.85
N ILE A 524 9.47 -13.45 -12.71
CA ILE A 524 9.35 -12.82 -14.02
C ILE A 524 9.33 -13.90 -15.10
N LYS A 525 8.48 -13.71 -16.10
CA LYS A 525 8.45 -14.58 -17.26
C LYS A 525 9.61 -14.28 -18.21
N ILE A 526 10.44 -15.28 -18.50
CA ILE A 526 11.70 -15.15 -19.25
C ILE A 526 11.69 -15.80 -20.63
N ALA A 527 10.73 -16.67 -20.90
CA ALA A 527 10.56 -17.31 -22.20
C ALA A 527 9.08 -17.64 -22.45
N SER A 528 8.72 -17.71 -23.73
CA SER A 528 7.44 -18.23 -24.22
C SER A 528 7.67 -19.64 -24.76
N ALA A 529 6.69 -20.55 -24.64
CA ALA A 529 6.80 -21.83 -25.35
C ALA A 529 6.67 -21.60 -26.86
N ALA A 530 7.50 -22.31 -27.62
CA ALA A 530 7.58 -22.25 -29.07
C ALA A 530 6.38 -22.88 -29.77
#